data_AF-A0A3C1EQZ3-F1
#
_entry.id   AF-A0A3C1EQZ3-F1
#
_cell.length_a   1.000
_cell.length_b   1.000
_cell.length_c   1.000
_cell.angle_alpha   90.00
_cell.angle_beta   90.00
_cell.angle_gamma   90.00
#
_symmetry.space_group_name_H-M   'P 1'
#
loop_
_entity.id
_entity.type
_entity.pdbx_description
1 polymer ?
#
loop_
_entity_poly.entity_id
_entity_poly.type
_entity_poly.pdbx_seq_one_letter_code
_entity_poly.pdbx_strand_id
1 'polypeptide(L)'
;MAAVIAALCILGLAHVWLEPPSPVDGAFHSSPDISRLSLSAIMADSGAGYALLSEAQAGRRYFLRNGKFYDHARRPIPEISGSLDTAQKTVTLTQGQEVRVLRLGNPDSAPDKARFRR
;
A
#
# COMPACT_ATOMS: atom_id res chain seq x y z
N MET A 1 54.08 60.98 -11.46
CA MET A 1 53.73 59.64 -10.97
C MET A 1 52.33 59.72 -10.35
N ALA A 2 51.43 58.87 -10.83
CA ALA A 2 49.97 58.82 -10.57
C ALA A 2 49.63 58.73 -9.07
N ALA A 3 48.57 59.32 -8.51
CA ALA A 3 47.18 59.57 -8.91
C ALA A 3 46.21 58.37 -8.76
N VAL A 4 45.38 58.48 -7.71
CA VAL A 4 43.92 58.25 -7.70
C VAL A 4 43.35 56.89 -7.25
N ILE A 5 42.56 57.03 -6.18
CA ILE A 5 41.44 56.27 -5.60
C ILE A 5 40.59 55.48 -6.62
N ALA A 6 40.31 54.20 -6.31
CA ALA A 6 39.15 53.42 -6.79
C ALA A 6 39.07 52.11 -5.99
N ALA A 7 37.97 51.40 -5.80
CA ALA A 7 36.53 51.62 -5.82
C ALA A 7 35.93 50.26 -5.39
N LEU A 8 34.75 50.28 -4.79
CA LEU A 8 33.91 49.11 -4.47
C LEU A 8 33.77 48.14 -5.66
N CYS A 9 33.77 46.83 -5.36
CA CYS A 9 33.04 45.74 -6.05
C CYS A 9 33.03 44.53 -5.10
N ILE A 10 32.04 44.36 -4.21
CA ILE A 10 30.79 43.59 -4.43
C ILE A 10 30.98 42.36 -5.34
N LEU A 11 31.33 41.23 -4.73
CA LEU A 11 30.90 39.87 -5.10
C LEU A 11 30.92 39.08 -3.78
N GLY A 12 29.80 38.80 -3.11
CA GLY A 12 28.63 38.17 -3.71
C GLY A 12 28.83 36.66 -3.87
N LEU A 13 29.57 35.99 -2.98
CA LEU A 13 29.56 34.53 -2.86
C LEU A 13 28.94 34.15 -1.53
N ALA A 14 27.62 34.37 -1.43
CA ALA A 14 26.82 33.64 -0.47
C ALA A 14 26.97 32.16 -0.84
N HIS A 15 27.79 31.44 -0.06
CA HIS A 15 27.87 30.00 -0.11
C HIS A 15 26.54 29.48 0.47
N VAL A 16 25.47 29.59 -0.33
CA VAL A 16 24.17 29.00 -0.03
C VAL A 16 24.41 27.50 -0.08
N TRP A 17 24.72 26.95 1.09
CA TRP A 17 24.65 25.54 1.36
C TRP A 17 23.18 25.17 1.16
N LEU A 18 22.84 24.70 -0.06
CA LEU A 18 21.58 23.99 -0.28
C LEU A 18 21.64 22.79 0.66
N GLU A 19 20.94 22.87 1.78
CA GLU A 19 20.60 21.67 2.53
C GLU A 19 20.00 20.69 1.52
N PRO A 20 20.55 19.47 1.41
CA PRO A 20 19.89 18.44 0.62
C PRO A 20 18.46 18.33 1.18
N PRO A 21 17.42 18.31 0.34
CA PRO A 21 16.06 18.16 0.82
C PRO A 21 16.05 16.92 1.70
N SER A 22 15.62 17.09 2.96
CA SER A 22 15.49 16.00 3.92
C SER A 22 14.82 14.83 3.21
N PRO A 23 15.35 13.60 3.30
CA PRO A 23 14.58 12.44 2.85
C PRO A 23 13.24 12.56 3.58
N VAL A 24 12.17 12.69 2.80
CA VAL A 24 10.82 12.54 3.32
C VAL A 24 10.80 11.14 3.88
N ASP A 25 11.07 11.03 5.19
CA ASP A 25 11.16 9.77 5.90
C ASP A 25 9.89 9.03 5.55
N GLY A 26 10.09 7.97 4.76
CA GLY A 26 9.04 7.09 4.33
C GLY A 26 8.28 6.75 5.58
N ALA A 27 7.02 7.19 5.63
CA ALA A 27 6.09 6.55 6.51
C ALA A 27 6.13 5.09 6.05
N PHE A 28 6.93 4.28 6.74
CA PHE A 28 6.91 2.83 6.70
C PHE A 28 5.54 2.45 7.24
N HIS A 29 4.50 2.72 6.46
CA HIS A 29 3.32 1.90 6.47
C HIS A 29 3.87 0.55 6.05
N SER A 30 4.18 -0.30 7.04
CA SER A 30 4.62 -1.66 6.78
C SER A 30 3.53 -2.29 5.92
N SER A 31 3.79 -2.31 4.61
CA SER A 31 2.82 -2.76 3.65
C SER A 31 2.47 -4.20 4.02
N PRO A 32 1.17 -4.56 4.09
CA PRO A 32 0.81 -5.89 4.53
C PRO A 32 1.40 -6.91 3.57
N ASP A 33 1.96 -7.97 4.13
CA ASP A 33 2.53 -9.07 3.39
C ASP A 33 1.38 -9.87 2.75
N ILE A 34 1.25 -9.82 1.42
CA ILE A 34 0.14 -10.46 0.71
C ILE A 34 0.14 -11.98 0.90
N SER A 35 1.27 -12.60 1.27
CA SER A 35 1.40 -14.04 1.58
C SER A 35 0.67 -14.46 2.87
N ARG A 36 0.36 -13.51 3.75
CA ARG A 36 -0.35 -13.74 5.03
C ARG A 36 -1.84 -13.47 4.96
N LEU A 37 -2.31 -12.92 3.84
CA LEU A 37 -3.70 -12.60 3.63
C LEU A 37 -4.52 -13.86 3.33
N SER A 38 -5.73 -13.91 3.83
CA SER A 38 -6.71 -14.94 3.52
C SER A 38 -7.98 -14.29 3.02
N LEU A 39 -8.56 -14.85 1.96
CA LEU A 39 -9.79 -14.35 1.39
C LEU A 39 -10.98 -14.78 2.26
N SER A 40 -11.57 -13.83 2.96
CA SER A 40 -12.69 -14.06 3.87
C SER A 40 -14.03 -14.07 3.16
N ALA A 41 -14.25 -13.14 2.24
CA ALA A 41 -15.52 -13.01 1.53
C ALA A 41 -15.34 -12.30 0.19
N ILE A 42 -16.23 -12.60 -0.74
CA ILE A 42 -16.44 -11.82 -1.97
C ILE A 42 -17.89 -11.34 -1.94
N MET A 43 -18.09 -10.05 -2.19
CA MET A 43 -19.39 -9.40 -2.27
C MET A 43 -19.52 -8.76 -3.65
N ALA A 44 -20.74 -8.75 -4.19
CA ALA A 44 -21.08 -7.95 -5.36
C ALA A 44 -22.10 -6.90 -4.91
N ASP A 45 -21.81 -5.62 -5.15
CA ASP A 45 -22.73 -4.53 -4.86
C ASP A 45 -22.86 -3.62 -6.08
N SER A 46 -24.10 -3.44 -6.54
CA SER A 46 -24.57 -2.39 -7.46
C SER A 46 -23.62 -2.02 -8.61
N GLY A 47 -22.96 -3.01 -9.23
CA GLY A 47 -22.06 -2.84 -10.38
C GLY A 47 -20.56 -2.98 -10.09
N ALA A 48 -20.15 -3.19 -8.85
CA ALA A 48 -18.75 -3.44 -8.48
C ALA A 48 -18.61 -4.69 -7.62
N GLY A 49 -17.54 -5.45 -7.87
CA GLY A 49 -17.11 -6.54 -7.01
C GLY A 49 -16.20 -6.03 -5.89
N TYR A 50 -16.35 -6.61 -4.71
CA TYR A 50 -15.58 -6.32 -3.51
C TYR A 50 -15.06 -7.62 -2.93
N ALA A 51 -13.80 -7.63 -2.50
CA ALA A 51 -13.26 -8.73 -1.71
C ALA A 51 -12.86 -8.26 -0.32
N LEU A 52 -13.16 -9.06 0.68
CA LEU A 52 -12.70 -8.89 2.05
C LEU A 52 -11.57 -9.87 2.32
N LEU A 53 -10.41 -9.33 2.71
CA LEU A 53 -9.25 -10.10 3.07
C LEU A 53 -8.92 -9.89 4.55
N SER A 54 -8.41 -10.93 5.19
CA SER A 54 -8.02 -10.91 6.59
C SER A 54 -6.63 -11.45 6.77
N GLU A 55 -5.84 -10.80 7.62
CA GLU A 55 -4.56 -11.34 8.08
C GLU A 55 -4.79 -12.16 9.36
N ALA A 56 -4.52 -13.46 9.31
CA ALA A 56 -4.84 -14.38 10.42
C ALA A 56 -4.08 -14.04 11.72
N GLN A 57 -2.84 -13.54 11.62
CA GLN A 57 -1.99 -13.26 12.78
C GLN A 57 -2.33 -11.93 13.46
N ALA A 58 -2.60 -10.89 12.68
CA ALA A 58 -2.84 -9.54 13.22
C ALA A 58 -4.33 -9.21 13.39
N GLY A 59 -5.24 -10.04 12.88
CA GLY A 59 -6.68 -9.77 12.86
C GLY A 59 -7.09 -8.58 12.00
N ARG A 60 -6.16 -8.03 11.20
CA ARG A 60 -6.38 -6.89 10.33
C ARG A 60 -7.26 -7.28 9.16
N ARG A 61 -8.08 -6.34 8.71
CA ARG A 61 -9.01 -6.52 7.59
C ARG A 61 -8.66 -5.54 6.49
N TYR A 62 -8.74 -6.04 5.27
CA TYR A 62 -8.42 -5.30 4.06
C TYR A 62 -9.52 -5.50 3.03
N PHE A 63 -9.65 -4.55 2.13
CA PHE A 63 -10.68 -4.55 1.10
C PHE A 63 -10.04 -4.38 -0.27
N LEU A 64 -10.43 -5.20 -1.23
CA LEU A 64 -10.13 -4.97 -2.64
C LEU A 64 -11.41 -4.49 -3.32
N ARG A 65 -11.35 -3.33 -3.99
CA ARG A 65 -12.46 -2.75 -4.75
C ARG A 65 -11.93 -2.06 -5.99
N ASN A 66 -12.51 -2.35 -7.16
CA ASN A 66 -12.18 -1.69 -8.43
C ASN A 66 -10.66 -1.65 -8.73
N GLY A 67 -9.95 -2.76 -8.49
CA GLY A 67 -8.50 -2.83 -8.73
C GLY A 67 -7.62 -2.33 -7.58
N LYS A 68 -8.20 -1.60 -6.62
CA LYS A 68 -7.48 -0.91 -5.55
C LYS A 68 -7.60 -1.64 -4.23
N PHE A 69 -6.49 -1.73 -3.51
CA PHE A 69 -6.41 -2.33 -2.19
C PHE A 69 -6.52 -1.26 -1.10
N TYR A 70 -7.29 -1.55 -0.05
CA TYR A 70 -7.58 -0.63 1.04
C TYR A 70 -7.39 -1.30 2.39
N ASP A 71 -6.90 -0.50 3.34
CA ASP A 71 -6.81 -0.83 4.76
C ASP A 71 -8.19 -0.78 5.47
N HIS A 72 -8.27 -1.27 6.71
CA HIS A 72 -9.45 -1.18 7.58
C HIS A 72 -10.04 0.23 7.73
N ALA A 73 -9.20 1.27 7.75
CA ALA A 73 -9.53 2.69 7.76
C ALA A 73 -9.85 3.25 6.36
N ARG A 74 -10.05 2.39 5.36
CA ARG A 74 -10.35 2.74 3.95
C ARG A 74 -9.28 3.59 3.27
N ARG A 75 -8.04 3.55 3.79
CA ARG A 75 -6.90 4.21 3.16
C ARG A 75 -6.39 3.32 2.02
N PRO A 76 -6.18 3.86 0.81
CA PRO A 76 -5.62 3.08 -0.29
C PRO A 76 -4.17 2.69 0.04
N ILE A 77 -3.81 1.45 -0.27
CA ILE A 77 -2.44 0.93 -0.18
C ILE A 77 -1.91 0.80 -1.61
N PRO A 78 -1.19 1.80 -2.12
CA PRO A 78 -0.79 1.84 -3.54
C PRO A 78 0.21 0.75 -3.93
N GLU A 79 0.92 0.18 -2.97
CA GLU A 79 1.90 -0.89 -3.17
C GLU A 79 1.23 -2.23 -3.51
N ILE A 80 -0.07 -2.37 -3.25
CA ILE A 80 -0.83 -3.59 -3.48
C ILE A 80 -1.98 -3.28 -4.42
N SER A 81 -2.04 -4.04 -5.50
CA SER A 81 -3.14 -4.00 -6.46
C SER A 81 -3.72 -5.39 -6.60
N GLY A 82 -4.94 -5.48 -7.14
CA GLY A 82 -5.52 -6.80 -7.33
C GLY A 82 -6.71 -6.82 -8.25
N SER A 83 -6.95 -7.97 -8.84
CA SER A 83 -8.12 -8.24 -9.67
C SER A 83 -9.05 -9.20 -8.95
N LEU A 84 -10.35 -8.98 -9.08
CA LEU A 84 -11.39 -9.83 -8.52
C LEU A 84 -12.15 -10.48 -9.68
N ASP A 85 -12.18 -11.81 -9.67
CA ASP A 85 -13.05 -12.60 -10.52
C ASP A 85 -14.19 -13.15 -9.65
N THR A 86 -15.36 -12.53 -9.77
CA THR A 86 -16.57 -12.91 -9.03
C THR A 86 -17.16 -14.22 -9.53
N ALA A 87 -16.96 -14.59 -10.80
CA ALA A 87 -17.48 -15.82 -11.38
C ALA A 87 -16.71 -17.04 -10.85
N GLN A 88 -15.38 -16.92 -10.77
CA GLN A 88 -14.51 -17.98 -10.25
C GLN A 88 -14.33 -17.93 -8.72
N LYS A 89 -14.83 -16.85 -8.08
CA LYS A 89 -14.64 -16.55 -6.65
C LYS A 89 -13.16 -16.50 -6.27
N THR A 90 -12.36 -15.89 -7.13
CA THR A 90 -10.91 -15.76 -6.99
C THR A 90 -10.50 -14.29 -6.92
N VAL A 91 -9.43 -14.03 -6.19
CA VAL A 91 -8.80 -12.71 -6.06
C VAL A 91 -7.32 -12.89 -6.37
N THR A 92 -6.83 -12.16 -7.35
CA THR A 92 -5.40 -12.08 -7.65
C THR A 92 -4.87 -10.80 -7.03
N LEU A 93 -3.92 -10.91 -6.12
CA LEU A 93 -3.19 -9.78 -5.53
C LEU A 93 -1.80 -9.71 -6.16
N THR A 94 -1.32 -8.48 -6.34
CA THR A 94 0.02 -8.17 -6.84
C THR A 94 0.66 -7.14 -5.91
N GLN A 95 1.86 -7.44 -5.43
CA GLN A 95 2.70 -6.57 -4.61
C GLN A 95 4.12 -6.57 -5.17
N GLY A 96 4.49 -5.54 -5.93
CA GLY A 96 5.77 -5.51 -6.64
C GLY A 96 5.90 -6.66 -7.64
N GLN A 97 6.77 -7.63 -7.35
CA GLN A 97 6.98 -8.84 -8.17
C GLN A 97 6.21 -10.06 -7.65
N GLU A 98 5.62 -9.98 -6.46
CA GLU A 98 4.85 -11.07 -5.87
C GLU A 98 3.41 -11.06 -6.41
N VAL A 99 2.94 -12.22 -6.86
CA VAL A 99 1.56 -12.42 -7.31
C VAL A 99 0.96 -13.59 -6.55
N ARG A 100 -0.24 -13.40 -6.00
CA ARG A 100 -0.94 -14.42 -5.23
C ARG A 100 -2.40 -14.52 -5.63
N VAL A 101 -2.84 -15.74 -5.90
CA VAL A 101 -4.25 -16.04 -6.21
C VAL A 101 -4.89 -16.68 -4.99
N LEU A 102 -5.92 -16.04 -4.47
CA LEU A 102 -6.72 -16.50 -3.35
C LEU A 102 -8.10 -16.93 -3.85
N ARG A 103 -8.59 -18.08 -3.38
CA ARG A 103 -9.90 -18.61 -3.77
C ARG A 103 -10.80 -18.74 -2.55
N LEU A 104 -12.04 -18.25 -2.67
CA LEU A 104 -13.01 -18.35 -1.60
C LEU A 104 -13.50 -19.79 -1.47
N GLY A 105 -13.41 -20.37 -0.27
CA GLY A 105 -13.89 -21.73 0.03
C GLY A 105 -12.87 -22.85 -0.20
N ASN A 106 -11.60 -22.52 -0.44
CA ASN A 106 -10.53 -23.53 -0.38
C ASN A 106 -10.20 -23.84 1.10
N PRO A 107 -10.16 -25.10 1.55
CA PRO A 107 -9.90 -25.45 2.96
C PRO A 107 -8.51 -24.98 3.44
N ASP A 108 -7.56 -24.74 2.54
CA ASP A 108 -6.25 -24.16 2.83
C ASP A 108 -6.27 -22.66 3.19
N SER A 109 -7.39 -21.96 3.02
CA SER A 109 -7.47 -20.50 3.14
C SER A 109 -8.41 -20.00 4.24
N ALA A 110 -8.90 -20.89 5.12
CA ALA A 110 -9.76 -20.51 6.23
C ALA A 110 -8.97 -20.45 7.55
N PRO A 111 -9.00 -19.33 8.31
CA PRO A 111 -8.80 -19.44 9.74
C PRO A 111 -10.00 -20.19 10.31
N ASP A 112 -9.71 -21.35 10.87
CA ASP A 112 -10.60 -22.25 11.62
C ASP A 112 -11.64 -21.48 12.45
N LYS A 113 -12.83 -21.27 11.89
CA LYS A 113 -14.04 -20.89 12.64
C LYS A 113 -14.91 -22.12 12.87
N ALA A 114 -14.28 -23.24 13.24
CA ALA A 114 -14.94 -24.48 13.64
C ALA A 114 -15.08 -24.61 15.17
N ARG A 115 -14.93 -23.51 15.92
CA ARG A 115 -15.18 -23.49 17.37
C ARG A 115 -16.30 -22.52 17.73
N PHE A 116 -17.17 -22.99 18.60
CA PHE A 116 -18.33 -22.32 19.21
C PHE A 116 -19.67 -22.48 18.48
N ARG A 117 -20.10 -23.76 18.35
CA ARG A 117 -21.45 -24.13 18.78
C ARG A 117 -21.37 -24.72 20.19
N ARG A 118 -21.95 -24.02 21.17
CA ARG A 118 -22.62 -24.60 22.34
C ARG A 118 -23.79 -23.71 22.68
#